data_AF-A0A6B3EWS9-F1
#
_entry.id   AF-A0A6B3EWS9-F1
#
_cell.length_a   1.000
_cell.length_b   1.000
_cell.length_c   1.000
_cell.angle_alpha   90.00
_cell.angle_beta   90.00
_cell.angle_gamma   90.00
#
_symmetry.space_group_name_H-M   'P 1'
#
loop_
_entity.id
_entity.type
_entity.pdbx_description
1 polymer ?
#
loop_
_entity_poly.entity_id
_entity_poly.type
_entity_poly.pdbx_seq_one_letter_code
_entity_poly.pdbx_strand_id
1 'polypeptide(L)'
;MRKLVRTGAVVATGLLTALALTGCGSDNDKPDSNSDKGSGSASAPAPDHSDGSSTGGASGGDTSTGGLKALEGAWAGQTEGKAVVLSVAHGKAVVVADSHVCSGSAKGTDKVTLALKCADGDTDRTAGTVESNDGKTVVVSWDGGTKDSLGKTDAGSLEGLPGLPTP
;
A
#
# COMPACT_ATOMS: atom_id res chain seq x y z
N MET A 1 44.80 0.53 29.33
CA MET A 1 44.41 0.03 30.67
C MET A 1 43.49 -1.17 30.46
N ARG A 2 43.97 -2.39 30.78
CA ARG A 2 43.19 -3.64 30.76
C ARG A 2 42.72 -3.93 32.19
N LYS A 3 41.56 -4.59 32.33
CA LYS A 3 40.92 -5.24 33.52
C LYS A 3 39.46 -4.75 33.67
N LEU A 4 38.42 -5.54 33.91
CA LEU A 4 38.28 -6.94 34.32
C LEU A 4 37.02 -7.56 33.70
N VAL A 5 37.14 -8.87 33.49
CA VAL A 5 36.10 -9.87 33.25
C VAL A 5 35.06 -9.88 34.38
N ARG A 6 33.77 -10.05 34.04
CA ARG A 6 32.84 -10.76 34.92
C ARG A 6 31.80 -11.56 34.14
N THR A 7 31.97 -12.86 34.30
CA THR A 7 31.13 -14.00 33.95
C THR A 7 29.69 -13.84 34.42
N GLY A 8 28.75 -14.17 33.54
CA GLY A 8 27.34 -14.34 33.86
C GLY A 8 26.66 -15.22 32.82
N ALA A 9 26.85 -16.54 32.94
CA ALA A 9 26.09 -17.52 32.17
C ALA A 9 24.69 -17.64 32.78
N VAL A 10 23.66 -17.49 31.95
CA VAL A 10 22.30 -17.90 32.29
C VAL A 10 21.84 -18.91 31.23
N VAL A 11 21.43 -20.06 31.73
CA VAL A 11 21.01 -21.24 30.98
C VAL A 11 19.55 -21.09 30.54
N ALA A 12 19.34 -21.42 29.26
CA ALA A 12 18.16 -21.78 28.47
C ALA A 12 16.77 -21.93 29.11
N THR A 13 15.75 -21.51 28.34
CA THR A 13 14.65 -22.39 27.89
C THR A 13 14.11 -21.88 26.54
N GLY A 14 14.08 -22.76 25.54
CA GLY A 14 13.48 -22.50 24.23
C GLY A 14 11.99 -22.86 24.22
N LEU A 15 11.19 -22.05 23.55
CA LEU A 15 9.81 -22.38 23.19
C LEU A 15 9.72 -22.35 21.66
N LEU A 16 9.70 -23.54 21.08
CA LEU A 16 9.34 -23.78 19.68
C LEU A 16 7.82 -23.87 19.61
N THR A 17 7.17 -22.82 19.11
CA THR A 17 5.78 -22.89 18.67
C THR A 17 5.75 -23.19 17.18
N ALA A 18 5.55 -24.46 16.84
CA ALA A 18 5.18 -24.87 15.49
C ALA A 18 3.70 -24.52 15.26
N LEU A 19 3.41 -23.52 14.43
CA LEU A 19 2.06 -23.31 13.90
C LEU A 19 1.92 -24.12 12.62
N ALA A 20 1.34 -25.31 12.73
CA ALA A 20 0.75 -25.99 11.59
C ALA A 20 -0.64 -25.38 11.34
N LEU A 21 -0.75 -24.45 10.39
CA LEU A 21 -2.07 -24.09 9.84
C LEU A 21 -2.44 -25.14 8.80
N THR A 22 -3.18 -26.14 9.25
CA THR A 22 -3.92 -27.07 8.40
C THR A 22 -4.87 -26.30 7.50
N GLY A 23 -4.77 -26.55 6.20
CA GLY A 23 -5.65 -25.98 5.18
C GLY A 23 -7.11 -26.26 5.49
N CYS A 24 -7.93 -25.22 5.32
CA CYS A 24 -9.37 -25.36 5.21
C CYS A 24 -9.73 -25.11 3.75
N GLY A 25 -9.61 -26.16 2.95
CA GLY A 25 -10.39 -26.28 1.73
C GLY A 25 -11.81 -26.64 2.13
N SER A 26 -12.79 -25.95 1.56
CA SER A 26 -14.17 -26.41 1.52
C SER A 26 -14.70 -26.08 0.14
N ASP A 27 -14.44 -27.01 -0.77
CA ASP A 27 -15.26 -27.28 -1.93
C ASP A 27 -16.71 -27.48 -1.48
N ASN A 28 -17.62 -26.65 -2.02
CA ASN A 28 -19.04 -26.92 -2.00
C ASN A 28 -19.57 -26.79 -3.43
N ASP A 29 -19.35 -27.84 -4.21
CA ASP A 29 -20.20 -28.21 -5.34
C ASP A 29 -21.59 -28.60 -4.84
N LYS A 30 -22.65 -28.00 -5.43
CA LYS A 30 -23.76 -28.73 -6.05
C LYS A 30 -24.81 -27.79 -6.69
N PRO A 31 -25.67 -28.31 -7.59
CA PRO A 31 -25.91 -27.71 -8.90
C PRO A 31 -27.41 -27.41 -9.12
N ASP A 32 -27.73 -27.13 -10.40
CA ASP A 32 -29.03 -27.23 -11.06
C ASP A 32 -29.98 -26.04 -10.85
N SER A 33 -30.72 -25.55 -11.84
CA SER A 33 -30.76 -25.76 -13.30
C SER A 33 -31.83 -24.81 -13.86
N ASN A 34 -31.79 -24.58 -15.18
CA ASN A 34 -32.84 -24.10 -16.09
C ASN A 34 -33.10 -22.59 -16.21
N SER A 35 -32.78 -21.97 -17.37
CA SER A 35 -33.48 -21.99 -18.71
C SER A 35 -34.62 -20.95 -18.71
N ASP A 36 -34.85 -20.07 -19.70
CA ASP A 36 -34.70 -20.16 -21.16
C ASP A 36 -34.83 -18.74 -21.81
N LYS A 37 -34.14 -18.56 -22.95
CA LYS A 37 -34.45 -17.82 -24.19
C LYS A 37 -35.16 -16.43 -24.23
N GLY A 38 -34.53 -15.54 -25.02
CA GLY A 38 -35.20 -14.52 -25.84
C GLY A 38 -34.23 -13.82 -26.81
N SER A 39 -34.46 -13.93 -28.12
CA SER A 39 -33.60 -13.55 -29.25
C SER A 39 -33.85 -12.11 -29.76
N GLY A 40 -32.85 -11.48 -30.42
CA GLY A 40 -33.12 -10.48 -31.47
C GLY A 40 -32.15 -9.29 -31.66
N SER A 41 -31.29 -9.41 -32.69
CA SER A 41 -30.78 -8.39 -33.65
C SER A 41 -30.06 -7.08 -33.24
N ALA A 42 -28.76 -7.08 -33.55
CA ALA A 42 -27.92 -6.10 -34.28
C ALA A 42 -28.27 -4.58 -34.30
N SER A 43 -27.31 -3.77 -33.85
CA SER A 43 -26.62 -2.71 -34.65
C SER A 43 -25.46 -2.11 -33.85
N ALA A 44 -24.29 -1.94 -34.48
CA ALA A 44 -23.14 -1.20 -33.95
C ALA A 44 -23.38 0.33 -34.05
N PRO A 45 -22.73 1.16 -33.21
CA PRO A 45 -21.46 1.76 -33.64
C PRO A 45 -20.39 2.02 -32.53
N ALA A 46 -19.11 1.97 -32.95
CA ALA A 46 -17.88 2.68 -32.52
C ALA A 46 -17.42 2.71 -31.03
N PRO A 47 -16.09 2.79 -30.75
CA PRO A 47 -15.51 2.51 -29.45
C PRO A 47 -15.37 3.75 -28.55
N ASP A 48 -15.85 3.64 -27.32
CA ASP A 48 -15.48 4.51 -26.20
C ASP A 48 -15.19 3.58 -25.02
N HIS A 49 -13.91 3.27 -24.78
CA HIS A 49 -13.50 2.52 -23.59
C HIS A 49 -12.86 3.48 -22.60
N SER A 50 -13.76 4.18 -21.90
CA SER A 50 -13.55 4.62 -20.53
C SER A 50 -13.83 3.43 -19.61
N ASP A 51 -12.81 2.72 -19.16
CA ASP A 51 -12.96 1.71 -18.10
C ASP A 51 -12.50 2.28 -16.76
N GLY A 52 -13.37 3.12 -16.21
CA GLY A 52 -13.43 3.38 -14.78
C GLY A 52 -14.04 2.16 -14.09
N SER A 53 -13.21 1.37 -13.41
CA SER A 53 -13.69 0.39 -12.44
C SER A 53 -13.75 1.02 -11.05
N SER A 54 -14.95 1.44 -10.66
CA SER A 54 -15.32 1.60 -9.26
C SER A 54 -15.85 0.28 -8.74
N THR A 55 -15.38 -0.20 -7.58
CA THR A 55 -16.19 -0.77 -6.48
C THR A 55 -15.29 -1.13 -5.29
N GLY A 56 -15.63 -0.65 -4.08
CA GLY A 56 -15.21 -1.32 -2.84
C GLY A 56 -15.01 -0.44 -1.61
N GLY A 57 -16.08 -0.21 -0.83
CA GLY A 57 -15.98 -0.04 0.63
C GLY A 57 -15.81 1.38 1.18
N ALA A 58 -16.86 2.20 1.11
CA ALA A 58 -17.00 3.33 2.03
C ALA A 58 -17.49 2.82 3.40
N SER A 59 -16.59 2.71 4.37
CA SER A 59 -16.99 2.76 5.79
C SER A 59 -17.03 4.23 6.20
N GLY A 60 -18.25 4.71 6.46
CA GLY A 60 -18.51 6.05 6.98
C GLY A 60 -17.90 6.23 8.37
N GLY A 61 -17.03 7.23 8.47
CA GLY A 61 -16.56 7.83 9.70
C GLY A 61 -16.07 9.23 9.34
N ASP A 62 -16.54 10.24 10.07
CA ASP A 62 -16.28 11.66 9.86
C ASP A 62 -14.85 11.92 9.38
N THR A 63 -14.72 12.08 8.06
CA THR A 63 -13.40 12.08 7.41
C THR A 63 -12.84 13.47 7.59
N SER A 64 -11.95 13.63 8.57
CA SER A 64 -11.07 14.79 8.65
C SER A 64 -10.21 14.82 7.38
N THR A 65 -10.70 15.49 6.35
CA THR A 65 -10.08 15.57 5.01
C THR A 65 -8.74 16.29 5.16
N GLY A 66 -7.64 15.53 5.18
CA GLY A 66 -6.28 16.08 5.17
C GLY A 66 -5.37 15.68 6.35
N GLY A 67 -5.91 15.12 7.42
CA GLY A 67 -5.09 14.73 8.58
C GLY A 67 -4.39 13.39 8.45
N LEU A 68 -3.39 13.14 9.31
CA LEU A 68 -2.64 11.88 9.35
C LEU A 68 -3.55 10.64 9.42
N LYS A 69 -4.68 10.74 10.11
CA LYS A 69 -5.67 9.67 10.20
C LYS A 69 -6.35 9.34 8.87
N ALA A 70 -6.65 10.35 8.05
CA ALA A 70 -7.20 10.13 6.72
C ALA A 70 -6.15 9.54 5.75
N LEU A 71 -4.85 9.68 6.06
CA LEU A 71 -3.76 9.13 5.25
C LEU A 71 -3.46 7.65 5.55
N GLU A 72 -3.98 7.09 6.65
CA GLU A 72 -3.75 5.68 7.00
C GLU A 72 -4.22 4.74 5.87
N GLY A 73 -3.35 3.80 5.49
CA GLY A 73 -3.57 2.85 4.40
C GLY A 73 -2.37 2.69 3.47
N ALA A 74 -2.57 1.93 2.40
CA ALA A 74 -1.63 1.76 1.30
C ALA A 74 -2.10 2.56 0.08
N TRP A 75 -1.13 3.08 -0.66
CA TRP A 75 -1.30 3.92 -1.83
C TRP A 75 -0.31 3.47 -2.89
N ALA A 76 -0.72 3.36 -4.14
CA ALA A 76 0.17 2.99 -5.21
C ALA A 76 -0.19 3.68 -6.53
N GLY A 77 0.79 3.75 -7.40
CA GLY A 77 0.65 4.38 -8.71
C GLY A 77 1.96 4.31 -9.48
N GLN A 78 2.10 5.20 -10.44
CA GLN A 78 3.34 5.36 -11.17
C GLN A 78 3.74 6.83 -11.22
N THR A 79 5.04 7.07 -11.11
CA THR A 79 5.66 8.37 -11.33
C THR A 79 6.71 8.19 -12.40
N GLU A 80 6.62 8.96 -13.49
CA GLU A 80 7.52 8.83 -14.65
C GLU A 80 7.59 7.40 -15.23
N GLY A 81 6.46 6.67 -15.18
CA GLY A 81 6.35 5.29 -15.67
C GLY A 81 6.97 4.22 -14.75
N LYS A 82 7.34 4.58 -13.52
CA LYS A 82 7.92 3.68 -12.53
C LYS A 82 6.96 3.50 -11.36
N ALA A 83 6.80 2.27 -10.88
CA ALA A 83 5.91 1.99 -9.76
C ALA A 83 6.35 2.69 -8.48
N VAL A 84 5.39 3.26 -7.78
CA VAL A 84 5.56 3.89 -6.47
C VAL A 84 4.50 3.32 -5.53
N VAL A 85 4.93 2.89 -4.34
CA VAL A 85 4.05 2.44 -3.27
C VAL A 85 4.36 3.22 -2.01
N LEU A 86 3.34 3.81 -1.40
CA LEU A 86 3.38 4.47 -0.09
C LEU A 86 2.47 3.71 0.87
N SER A 87 2.99 3.32 2.03
CA SER A 87 2.19 2.78 3.12
C SER A 87 2.31 3.66 4.34
N VAL A 88 1.18 3.99 4.97
CA VAL A 88 1.12 4.81 6.18
C VAL A 88 0.30 4.11 7.25
N ALA A 89 0.89 3.91 8.42
CA ALA A 89 0.22 3.30 9.56
C ALA A 89 0.80 3.85 10.86
N HIS A 90 -0.06 4.25 11.80
CA HIS A 90 0.34 4.65 13.16
C HIS A 90 1.48 5.70 13.20
N GLY A 91 1.42 6.69 12.31
CA GLY A 91 2.43 7.75 12.19
C GLY A 91 3.80 7.27 11.68
N LYS A 92 3.85 6.09 11.07
CA LYS A 92 4.98 5.59 10.27
C LYS A 92 4.62 5.59 8.81
N ALA A 93 5.63 5.76 7.97
CA ALA A 93 5.49 5.69 6.53
C ALA A 93 6.64 4.90 5.91
N VAL A 94 6.34 4.17 4.85
CA VAL A 94 7.30 3.48 3.99
C VAL A 94 6.97 3.81 2.55
N VAL A 95 7.98 4.16 1.78
CA VAL A 95 7.90 4.34 0.33
C VAL A 95 8.84 3.36 -0.35
N VAL A 96 8.33 2.70 -1.39
CA VAL A 96 9.12 1.90 -2.33
C VAL A 96 8.94 2.50 -3.71
N ALA A 97 10.04 2.92 -4.32
CA ALA A 97 10.06 3.49 -5.67
C ALA A 97 11.46 3.29 -6.25
N ASP A 98 11.57 2.99 -7.54
CA ASP A 98 12.87 3.00 -8.24
C ASP A 98 13.93 2.06 -7.64
N SER A 99 13.49 0.97 -6.98
CA SER A 99 14.33 0.05 -6.16
C SER A 99 14.87 0.64 -4.86
N HIS A 100 14.50 1.86 -4.50
CA HIS A 100 14.78 2.50 -3.21
C HIS A 100 13.67 2.17 -2.21
N VAL A 101 14.05 1.89 -0.96
CA VAL A 101 13.13 1.67 0.15
C VAL A 101 13.42 2.70 1.24
N CYS A 102 12.49 3.62 1.43
CA CYS A 102 12.59 4.73 2.36
C CYS A 102 11.55 4.58 3.47
N SER A 103 11.97 4.68 4.72
CA SER A 103 11.07 4.51 5.87
C SER A 103 11.28 5.58 6.92
N GLY A 104 10.23 5.89 7.69
CA GLY A 104 10.30 6.90 8.73
C GLY A 104 8.94 7.26 9.31
N SER A 105 8.70 8.56 9.52
CA SER A 105 7.51 9.06 10.21
C SER A 105 6.63 9.91 9.33
N ALA A 106 5.33 9.83 9.58
CA ALA A 106 4.31 10.72 9.04
C ALA A 106 3.66 11.49 10.20
N LYS A 107 3.55 12.82 10.08
CA LYS A 107 3.07 13.70 11.16
C LYS A 107 2.27 14.87 10.60
N GLY A 108 1.26 15.33 11.34
CA GLY A 108 0.47 16.51 11.00
C GLY A 108 -1.03 16.30 11.20
N THR A 109 -1.73 17.35 11.62
CA THR A 109 -3.20 17.35 11.82
C THR A 109 -3.95 17.84 10.60
N ASP A 110 -3.44 18.90 9.95
CA ASP A 110 -4.08 19.53 8.79
C ASP A 110 -3.23 19.40 7.53
N LYS A 111 -1.90 19.48 7.69
CA LYS A 111 -0.91 19.27 6.64
C LYS A 111 0.05 18.16 7.10
N VAL A 112 0.00 17.02 6.43
CA VAL A 112 0.86 15.88 6.76
C VAL A 112 2.21 16.05 6.08
N THR A 113 3.27 15.81 6.86
CA THR A 113 4.66 15.78 6.41
C THR A 113 5.23 14.38 6.63
N LEU A 114 6.10 13.96 5.71
CA LEU A 114 6.82 12.70 5.70
C LEU A 114 8.30 13.00 5.91
N ALA A 115 8.90 12.35 6.91
CA ALA A 115 10.34 12.40 7.17
C ALA A 115 10.88 10.98 7.17
N LEU A 116 11.54 10.60 6.08
CA LEU A 116 11.98 9.25 5.75
C LEU A 116 13.49 9.19 5.57
N LYS A 117 14.02 7.97 5.63
CA LYS A 117 15.40 7.66 5.28
C LYS A 117 15.45 6.41 4.42
N CYS A 118 16.16 6.49 3.30
CA CYS A 118 16.37 5.38 2.39
C CYS A 118 17.54 4.52 2.85
N ALA A 119 17.39 3.20 2.73
CA ALA A 119 18.37 2.23 3.21
C ALA A 119 19.72 2.31 2.47
N ASP A 120 19.69 2.77 1.22
CA ASP A 120 20.82 2.98 0.31
C ASP A 120 21.37 4.41 0.32
N GLY A 121 20.75 5.32 1.08
CA GLY A 121 21.16 6.72 1.15
C GLY A 121 20.58 7.63 0.07
N ASP A 122 19.68 7.14 -0.79
CA ASP A 122 18.92 7.97 -1.70
C ASP A 122 18.18 9.11 -0.97
N THR A 123 17.97 10.24 -1.65
CA THR A 123 17.36 11.44 -1.07
C THR A 123 16.06 11.87 -1.73
N ASP A 124 15.67 11.30 -2.87
CA ASP A 124 14.58 11.82 -3.71
C ASP A 124 13.24 11.81 -2.98
N ARG A 125 13.02 10.83 -2.09
CA ARG A 125 11.79 10.67 -1.30
C ARG A 125 12.04 10.63 0.21
N THR A 126 12.94 11.50 0.70
CA THR A 126 13.28 11.57 2.14
C THR A 126 12.50 12.62 2.93
N ALA A 127 12.08 13.71 2.28
CA ALA A 127 11.25 14.75 2.89
C ALA A 127 10.09 15.09 1.96
N GLY A 128 8.85 14.90 2.45
CA GLY A 128 7.65 15.04 1.63
C GLY A 128 6.52 15.77 2.36
N THR A 129 5.66 16.42 1.59
CA THR A 129 4.44 17.07 2.07
C THR A 129 3.24 16.55 1.30
N VAL A 130 2.20 16.13 2.02
CA VAL A 130 0.92 15.77 1.42
C VAL A 130 0.21 17.06 1.01
N GLU A 131 0.02 17.24 -0.29
CA GLU A 131 -0.66 18.40 -0.87
C GLU A 131 -2.18 18.21 -0.87
N SER A 132 -2.63 16.98 -1.14
CA SER A 132 -4.04 16.62 -1.12
C SER A 132 -4.23 15.15 -0.75
N ASN A 133 -5.37 14.88 -0.12
CA ASN A 133 -5.85 13.53 0.17
C ASN A 133 -7.38 13.56 0.20
N ASP A 134 -8.01 12.90 -0.75
CA ASP A 134 -9.47 12.78 -0.85
C ASP A 134 -10.00 11.41 -0.37
N GLY A 135 -9.12 10.58 0.21
CA GLY A 135 -9.42 9.23 0.65
C GLY A 135 -9.34 8.17 -0.45
N LYS A 136 -9.20 8.58 -1.72
CA LYS A 136 -9.03 7.70 -2.90
C LYS A 136 -7.71 7.95 -3.62
N THR A 137 -7.23 9.20 -3.59
CA THR A 137 -5.99 9.65 -4.18
C THR A 137 -5.23 10.49 -3.15
N VAL A 138 -3.92 10.31 -3.09
CA VAL A 138 -3.01 11.18 -2.35
C VAL A 138 -1.99 11.79 -3.31
N VAL A 139 -1.72 13.08 -3.14
CA VAL A 139 -0.63 13.77 -3.84
C VAL A 139 0.44 14.16 -2.83
N VAL A 140 1.67 13.74 -3.08
CA VAL A 140 2.84 14.05 -2.25
C VAL A 140 3.87 14.80 -3.07
N SER A 141 4.25 15.99 -2.63
CA SER A 141 5.41 16.72 -3.15
C SER A 141 6.64 16.37 -2.32
N TRP A 142 7.75 16.03 -2.97
CA TRP A 142 9.03 15.73 -2.32
C TRP A 142 10.03 16.85 -2.52
N ASP A 143 10.88 17.09 -1.52
CA ASP A 143 11.95 18.10 -1.58
C ASP A 143 13.02 17.75 -2.63
N GLY A 144 13.13 16.47 -3.02
CA GLY A 144 13.95 16.01 -4.14
C GLY A 144 13.46 16.48 -5.52
N GLY A 145 12.31 17.15 -5.59
CA GLY A 145 11.73 17.70 -6.82
C GLY A 145 10.64 16.84 -7.45
N THR A 146 10.55 15.57 -7.07
CA THR A 146 9.55 14.63 -7.56
C THR A 146 8.18 14.87 -6.93
N LYS A 147 7.11 14.53 -7.65
CA LYS A 147 5.73 14.56 -7.15
C LYS A 147 5.05 13.25 -7.47
N ASP A 148 4.52 12.59 -6.44
CA ASP A 148 3.79 11.35 -6.59
C ASP A 148 2.27 11.60 -6.48
N SER A 149 1.50 11.02 -7.38
CA SER A 149 0.04 10.96 -7.32
C SER A 149 -0.39 9.50 -7.26
N LEU A 150 -0.88 9.07 -6.11
CA LEU A 150 -1.07 7.64 -5.80
C LEU A 150 -2.54 7.35 -5.47
N GLY A 151 -3.08 6.29 -6.05
CA GLY A 151 -4.41 5.79 -5.73
C GLY A 151 -4.38 4.89 -4.51
N LYS A 152 -5.47 4.88 -3.73
CA LYS A 152 -5.64 3.97 -2.61
C LYS A 152 -5.65 2.53 -3.12
N THR A 153 -4.97 1.64 -2.40
CA THR A 153 -4.75 0.27 -2.85
C THR A 153 -4.75 -0.71 -1.68
N ASP A 154 -4.75 -1.99 -2.02
CA ASP A 154 -4.62 -3.14 -1.13
C ASP A 154 -3.52 -4.07 -1.65
N ALA A 155 -3.12 -5.05 -0.85
CA ALA A 155 -2.01 -5.94 -1.19
C ALA A 155 -2.24 -6.74 -2.49
N GLY A 156 -3.47 -7.17 -2.78
CA GLY A 156 -3.77 -7.93 -4.00
C GLY A 156 -3.67 -7.07 -5.26
N SER A 157 -4.00 -5.79 -5.15
CA SER A 157 -3.89 -4.81 -6.23
C SER A 157 -2.44 -4.46 -6.61
N LEU A 158 -1.46 -4.80 -5.77
CA LEU A 158 -0.05 -4.50 -6.04
C LEU A 158 0.60 -5.48 -7.03
N GLU A 159 0.12 -6.71 -7.15
CA GLU A 159 0.75 -7.74 -7.99
C GLU A 159 0.72 -7.39 -9.50
N GLY A 160 -0.18 -6.49 -9.91
CA GLY A 160 -0.28 -6.01 -11.28
C GLY A 160 0.61 -4.79 -11.62
N LEU A 161 1.34 -4.23 -10.64
CA LEU A 161 2.14 -3.02 -10.87
C LEU A 161 3.54 -3.37 -11.42
N PRO A 162 3.87 -2.93 -12.64
CA PRO A 162 5.15 -3.24 -13.25
C PRO A 162 6.30 -2.56 -12.51
N GLY A 163 7.39 -3.31 -12.27
CA GLY A 163 8.60 -2.78 -11.65
C GLY A 163 8.61 -2.82 -10.11
N LEU A 164 7.59 -3.40 -9.47
CA LEU A 164 7.71 -3.77 -8.06
C LEU A 164 8.65 -4.97 -7.89
N PRO A 165 9.52 -4.97 -6.86
CA PRO A 165 10.31 -6.16 -6.53
C PRO A 165 9.38 -7.33 -6.22
N THR A 166 9.54 -8.43 -6.94
CA THR A 166 8.91 -9.70 -6.57
C THR A 166 9.69 -10.36 -5.43
N PRO A 167 9.01 -11.02 -4.48
CA PRO A 167 9.67 -11.74 -3.39
C PRO A 167 10.58 -12.87 -3.86
#